data_AF-G5SCC2-F1
#
_entry.id   AF-G5SCC2-F1
#
_cell.length_a   1.000
_cell.length_b   1.000
_cell.length_c   1.000
_cell.angle_alpha   90.00
_cell.angle_beta   90.00
_cell.angle_gamma   90.00
#
_symmetry.space_group_name_H-M   'P 1'
#
loop_
_entity.id
_entity.type
_entity.pdbx_description
1 polymer ?
#
loop_
_entity_poly.entity_id
_entity_poly.type
_entity_poly.pdbx_seq_one_letter_code
_entity_poly.pdbx_strand_id
1 'polypeptide(L)'
;MSSSCIEEVSVPDDNWYRIANELLSRADITINGSAPSDIRVKNPDFFKRVLQEGSLGLGESYMDGWWECERLDIFFSKVLRAGLENQLPHHVKDTLRILGARLINLQSKKRAWIVGKEHYDLGNDLFSRMLDPYMQYSCAYWKDADTLEAAQQAKLKLICEKLQLQPGMRVLDIGCGWGGLSQYMATHYGVSVVGVTISAEQQKMAQTRCEGLDVSILLEDYRDLNDQFDRIVSVGMFE
;
A
#
# COMPACT_ATOMS: atom_id res chain seq x y z
N MET A 1 26.43 8.20 32.50
CA MET A 1 26.68 7.78 31.11
C MET A 1 26.40 6.28 31.03
N SER A 2 25.20 5.91 30.60
CA SER A 2 24.82 4.50 30.44
C SER A 2 25.26 4.08 29.05
N SER A 3 26.36 3.33 28.96
CA SER A 3 26.77 2.65 27.74
C SER A 3 25.80 1.49 27.54
N SER A 4 24.84 1.69 26.65
CA SER A 4 24.02 0.61 26.12
C SER A 4 24.92 -0.23 25.22
N CYS A 5 25.53 -1.27 25.78
CA CYS A 5 26.14 -2.34 25.01
C CYS A 5 25.05 -2.96 24.13
N ILE A 6 24.97 -2.54 22.87
CA ILE A 6 24.24 -3.31 21.86
C ILE A 6 25.05 -4.60 21.74
N GLU A 7 24.54 -5.71 22.27
CA GLU A 7 25.07 -7.02 21.94
C GLU A 7 25.00 -7.16 20.43
N GLU A 8 26.15 -7.10 19.75
CA GLU A 8 26.26 -7.45 18.34
C GLU A 8 25.84 -8.91 18.22
N VAL A 9 24.64 -9.12 17.70
CA VAL A 9 24.13 -10.46 17.43
C VAL A 9 25.05 -11.09 16.38
N SER A 10 25.80 -12.10 16.81
CA SER A 10 26.69 -12.84 15.93
C SER A 10 25.85 -13.56 14.87
N VAL A 11 25.93 -13.08 13.63
CA VAL A 11 25.29 -13.72 12.48
C VAL A 11 26.16 -14.92 12.07
N PRO A 12 25.66 -16.16 12.18
CA PRO A 12 26.43 -17.33 11.81
C PRO A 12 26.65 -17.38 10.29
N ASP A 13 27.86 -17.75 9.88
CA ASP A 13 28.22 -18.00 8.47
C ASP A 13 27.68 -19.38 8.04
N ASP A 14 26.35 -19.48 7.93
CA ASP A 14 25.65 -20.68 7.49
C ASP A 14 25.18 -20.58 6.02
N ASN A 15 24.57 -21.65 5.50
CA ASN A 15 24.10 -21.64 4.12
C ASN A 15 23.00 -20.59 3.87
N TRP A 16 22.16 -20.30 4.87
CA TRP A 16 21.07 -19.33 4.72
C TRP A 16 21.62 -17.91 4.64
N TYR A 17 22.57 -17.57 5.50
CA TYR A 17 23.32 -16.32 5.45
C TYR A 17 24.03 -16.17 4.10
N ARG A 18 24.79 -17.17 3.64
CA ARG A 18 25.51 -17.10 2.37
C ARG A 18 24.58 -16.84 1.18
N ILE A 19 23.45 -17.55 1.11
CA ILE A 19 22.45 -17.36 0.04
C ILE A 19 21.87 -15.95 0.10
N ALA A 20 21.44 -15.49 1.27
CA ALA A 20 20.85 -14.17 1.44
C ALA A 20 21.86 -13.06 1.10
N ASN A 21 23.11 -13.20 1.55
CA ASN A 21 24.19 -12.26 1.26
C ASN A 21 24.50 -12.20 -0.24
N GLU A 22 24.57 -13.35 -0.91
CA GLU A 22 24.74 -13.44 -2.36
C GLU A 22 23.61 -12.71 -3.11
N LEU A 23 22.35 -12.93 -2.73
CA LEU A 23 21.22 -12.25 -3.37
C LEU A 23 21.22 -10.74 -3.10
N LEU A 24 21.42 -10.31 -1.85
CA LEU A 24 21.40 -8.90 -1.47
C LEU A 24 22.56 -8.11 -2.09
N SER A 25 23.76 -8.71 -2.19
CA SER A 25 24.90 -8.08 -2.85
C SER A 25 24.64 -7.74 -4.33
N ARG A 26 23.82 -8.53 -5.04
CA ARG A 26 23.41 -8.23 -6.43
C ARG A 26 22.53 -6.98 -6.53
N ALA A 27 21.91 -6.57 -5.43
CA ALA A 27 21.12 -5.35 -5.30
C ALA A 27 21.90 -4.22 -4.59
N ASP A 28 23.22 -4.37 -4.37
CA ASP A 28 24.06 -3.40 -3.66
C ASP A 28 23.51 -3.12 -2.24
N ILE A 29 23.17 -4.19 -1.52
CA ILE A 29 22.71 -4.16 -0.12
C ILE A 29 23.67 -5.01 0.71
N THR A 30 24.23 -4.41 1.76
CA THR A 30 25.16 -5.06 2.67
C THR A 30 24.45 -5.47 3.97
N ILE A 31 24.60 -6.72 4.39
CA ILE A 31 24.09 -7.17 5.69
C ILE A 31 24.95 -6.57 6.80
N ASN A 32 24.31 -5.93 7.77
CA ASN A 32 24.93 -5.14 8.85
C ASN A 32 25.83 -4.01 8.32
N GLY A 33 25.54 -3.53 7.10
CA GLY A 33 26.20 -2.35 6.54
C GLY A 33 25.67 -1.04 7.14
N SER A 34 26.24 0.07 6.69
CA SER A 34 25.96 1.42 7.19
C SER A 34 25.27 2.32 6.16
N ALA A 35 25.06 1.88 4.92
CA ALA A 35 24.29 2.65 3.95
C ALA A 35 22.81 2.69 4.37
N PRO A 36 22.05 3.75 4.01
CA PRO A 36 20.65 3.86 4.44
C PRO A 36 19.74 2.71 3.99
N SER A 37 20.06 2.07 2.86
CA SER A 37 19.34 0.90 2.34
C SER A 37 19.83 -0.44 2.87
N ASP A 38 20.91 -0.44 3.66
CA ASP A 38 21.43 -1.67 4.27
C ASP A 38 20.53 -2.14 5.40
N ILE A 39 20.60 -3.44 5.68
CA ILE A 39 19.81 -4.06 6.73
C ILE A 39 20.68 -4.35 7.95
N ARG A 40 20.14 -4.17 9.15
CA ARG A 40 20.75 -4.60 10.41
C ARG A 40 19.97 -5.78 10.95
N VAL A 41 20.59 -6.95 11.00
CA VAL A 41 19.93 -8.19 11.43
C VAL A 41 20.16 -8.40 12.93
N LYS A 42 19.05 -8.48 13.67
CA LYS A 42 19.00 -8.69 15.13
C LYS A 42 18.64 -10.13 15.51
N ASN A 43 18.16 -10.93 14.57
CA ASN A 43 17.89 -12.35 14.79
C ASN A 43 18.42 -13.18 13.61
N PRO A 44 19.37 -14.12 13.81
CA PRO A 44 19.97 -14.90 12.72
C PRO A 44 18.98 -15.83 12.01
N ASP A 45 17.86 -16.21 12.65
CA ASP A 45 16.80 -16.99 12.00
C ASP A 45 16.10 -16.24 10.86
N PHE A 46 16.32 -14.92 10.75
CA PHE A 46 15.86 -14.06 9.66
C PHE A 46 16.15 -14.65 8.28
N PHE A 47 17.40 -15.04 8.00
CA PHE A 47 17.79 -15.47 6.65
C PHE A 47 17.03 -16.70 6.22
N LYS A 48 16.91 -17.68 7.12
CA LYS A 48 16.14 -18.89 6.89
C LYS A 48 14.67 -18.53 6.67
N ARG A 49 14.05 -17.76 7.57
CA ARG A 49 12.63 -17.39 7.48
C ARG A 49 12.30 -16.70 6.14
N VAL A 50 13.08 -15.70 5.73
CA VAL A 50 12.88 -15.00 4.46
C VAL A 50 13.00 -15.93 3.26
N LEU A 51 14.01 -16.81 3.24
CA LEU A 51 14.19 -17.75 2.14
C LEU A 51 13.10 -18.84 2.08
N GLN A 52 12.49 -19.18 3.22
CA GLN A 52 11.41 -20.17 3.29
C GLN A 52 10.01 -19.57 3.03
N GLU A 53 9.72 -18.40 3.59
CA GLU A 53 8.39 -17.79 3.61
C GLU A 53 8.24 -16.66 2.58
N GLY A 54 9.33 -16.24 1.92
CA GLY A 54 9.31 -15.21 0.89
C GLY A 54 8.91 -13.85 1.43
N SER A 55 8.00 -13.17 0.72
CA SER A 55 7.56 -11.81 1.07
C SER A 55 6.87 -11.73 2.43
N LEU A 56 6.13 -12.77 2.83
CA LEU A 56 5.50 -12.84 4.16
C LEU A 56 6.57 -12.88 5.26
N GLY A 57 7.56 -13.77 5.12
CA GLY A 57 8.66 -13.88 6.09
C GLY A 57 9.44 -12.59 6.23
N LEU A 58 9.71 -11.89 5.11
CA LEU A 58 10.40 -10.60 5.12
C LEU A 58 9.60 -9.51 5.85
N GLY A 59 8.30 -9.41 5.58
CA GLY A 59 7.42 -8.42 6.20
C GLY A 59 7.15 -8.71 7.67
N GLU A 60 6.75 -9.93 8.01
CA GLU A 60 6.46 -10.31 9.40
C GLU A 60 7.73 -10.26 10.26
N SER A 61 8.90 -10.66 9.74
CA SER A 61 10.15 -10.54 10.52
C SER A 61 10.57 -9.08 10.75
N TYR A 62 10.16 -8.15 9.89
CA TYR A 62 10.34 -6.71 10.16
C TYR A 62 9.43 -6.26 11.31
N MET A 63 8.15 -6.66 11.27
CA MET A 63 7.18 -6.38 12.33
C MET A 63 7.61 -6.98 13.68
N ASP A 64 8.21 -8.17 13.67
CA ASP A 64 8.76 -8.85 14.84
C ASP A 64 10.09 -8.25 15.35
N GLY A 65 10.63 -7.23 14.67
CA GLY A 65 11.88 -6.56 15.05
C GLY A 65 13.15 -7.37 14.81
N TRP A 66 13.12 -8.40 13.95
CA TRP A 66 14.27 -9.26 13.66
C TRP A 66 15.32 -8.56 12.81
N TRP A 67 14.95 -7.50 12.10
CA TRP A 67 15.86 -6.69 11.31
C TRP A 67 15.33 -5.27 11.18
N GLU A 68 16.24 -4.34 10.90
CA GLU A 68 15.94 -2.93 10.68
C GLU A 68 16.58 -2.42 9.39
N CYS A 69 16.00 -1.38 8.82
CA CYS A 69 16.56 -0.65 7.68
C CYS A 69 16.14 0.82 7.82
N GLU A 70 17.06 1.76 7.57
CA GLU A 70 16.77 3.20 7.68
C GLU A 70 15.86 3.67 6.55
N ARG A 71 16.09 3.16 5.33
CA ARG A 71 15.35 3.53 4.11
C ARG A 71 14.79 2.31 3.43
N LEU A 72 13.72 1.75 4.01
CA LEU A 72 12.98 0.61 3.45
C LEU A 72 12.52 0.86 2.01
N ASP A 73 12.14 2.08 1.67
CA ASP A 73 11.73 2.46 0.31
C ASP A 73 12.86 2.30 -0.71
N ILE A 74 14.09 2.68 -0.33
CA ILE A 74 15.28 2.49 -1.17
C ILE A 74 15.67 1.01 -1.22
N PHE A 75 15.61 0.30 -0.08
CA PHE A 75 15.85 -1.14 0.00
C PHE A 75 14.94 -1.91 -0.98
N PHE A 76 13.62 -1.71 -0.90
CA PHE A 76 12.68 -2.40 -1.78
C PHE A 76 12.86 -1.97 -3.25
N SER A 77 13.15 -0.69 -3.52
CA SER A 77 13.47 -0.23 -4.88
C SER A 77 14.67 -0.97 -5.47
N LYS A 78 15.76 -1.13 -4.69
CA LYS A 78 16.95 -1.88 -5.09
C LYS A 78 16.66 -3.37 -5.32
N VAL A 79 15.97 -4.02 -4.36
CA VAL A 79 15.59 -5.43 -4.44
C VAL A 79 14.75 -5.73 -5.68
N LEU A 80 13.72 -4.92 -5.93
CA LEU A 80 12.81 -5.09 -7.08
C LEU A 80 13.51 -4.78 -8.41
N ARG A 81 14.37 -3.76 -8.47
CA ARG A 81 15.15 -3.44 -9.68
C ARG A 81 16.15 -4.53 -10.05
N ALA A 82 16.76 -5.16 -9.05
CA ALA A 82 17.59 -6.32 -9.26
C ALA A 82 16.76 -7.57 -9.61
N GLY A 83 15.45 -7.58 -9.32
CA GLY A 83 14.56 -8.71 -9.57
C GLY A 83 14.91 -9.92 -8.72
N LEU A 84 15.36 -9.71 -7.47
CA LEU A 84 15.84 -10.79 -6.60
C LEU A 84 14.80 -11.88 -6.36
N GLU A 85 13.51 -11.55 -6.45
CA GLU A 85 12.41 -12.50 -6.35
C GLU A 85 12.43 -13.58 -7.45
N ASN A 86 13.02 -13.25 -8.60
CA ASN A 86 13.16 -14.12 -9.76
C ASN A 86 14.55 -14.77 -9.84
N GLN A 87 15.48 -14.39 -8.96
CA GLN A 87 16.83 -14.90 -9.00
C GLN A 87 16.98 -16.17 -8.18
N LEU A 88 17.67 -17.15 -8.76
CA LEU A 88 18.12 -18.33 -8.05
C LEU A 88 19.58 -18.14 -7.60
N PRO A 89 19.96 -18.68 -6.42
CA PRO A 89 21.34 -18.73 -6.00
C PRO A 89 22.17 -19.56 -6.98
N HIS A 90 23.45 -19.25 -7.15
CA HIS A 90 24.30 -19.96 -8.12
C HIS A 90 24.48 -21.47 -7.79
N HIS A 91 24.33 -21.85 -6.53
CA HIS A 91 24.54 -23.23 -6.10
C HIS A 91 23.28 -24.09 -6.24
N VAL A 92 23.38 -25.20 -6.99
CA VAL A 92 22.25 -26.14 -7.23
C VAL A 92 21.63 -26.65 -5.93
N LYS A 93 22.44 -26.92 -4.90
CA LYS A 93 21.96 -27.36 -3.58
C LYS A 93 21.14 -26.27 -2.87
N ASP A 94 21.47 -25.00 -3.08
CA ASP A 94 20.77 -23.86 -2.50
C ASP A 94 19.47 -23.57 -3.26
N THR A 95 19.46 -23.77 -4.57
CA THR A 95 18.23 -23.78 -5.38
C THR A 95 17.26 -24.86 -4.90
N LEU A 96 17.72 -26.09 -4.67
CA LEU A 96 16.88 -27.17 -4.14
C LEU A 96 16.34 -26.87 -2.74
N ARG A 97 17.10 -26.19 -1.88
CA ARG A 97 16.66 -25.75 -0.54
C ARG A 97 15.54 -24.71 -0.63
N ILE A 98 15.68 -23.71 -1.50
CA ILE A 98 14.63 -22.70 -1.73
C ILE A 98 13.37 -23.36 -2.28
N LEU A 99 13.50 -24.23 -3.28
CA LEU A 99 12.37 -24.94 -3.87
C LEU A 99 11.66 -25.83 -2.84
N GLY A 100 12.42 -26.58 -2.03
CA GLY A 100 11.87 -27.40 -0.94
C GLY A 100 11.17 -26.57 0.14
N ALA A 101 11.69 -25.40 0.47
CA ALA A 101 11.07 -24.51 1.44
C ALA A 101 9.79 -23.84 0.93
N ARG A 102 9.76 -23.45 -0.35
CA ARG A 102 8.57 -22.87 -1.01
C ARG A 102 7.41 -23.85 -1.14
N LEU A 103 7.63 -25.18 -1.01
CA LEU A 103 6.55 -26.17 -0.95
C LEU A 103 5.68 -26.03 0.32
N ILE A 104 6.17 -25.32 1.35
CA ILE A 104 5.45 -25.07 2.61
C ILE A 104 4.72 -23.70 2.56
N ASN A 105 4.29 -23.27 1.38
CA ASN A 105 3.74 -21.93 1.12
C ASN A 105 2.56 -21.59 2.05
N LEU A 106 2.74 -20.55 2.88
CA LEU A 106 1.76 -20.06 3.85
C LEU A 106 0.68 -19.15 3.24
N GLN A 107 0.76 -18.78 1.96
CA GLN A 107 -0.28 -18.07 1.21
C GLN A 107 -1.47 -18.99 0.85
N SER A 108 -1.96 -19.76 1.83
CA SER A 108 -3.18 -20.55 1.64
C SER A 108 -4.39 -19.61 1.57
N LYS A 109 -5.31 -19.89 0.64
CA LYS A 109 -6.59 -19.17 0.50
C LYS A 109 -7.38 -19.05 1.81
N LYS A 110 -7.18 -19.97 2.77
CA LYS A 110 -7.83 -19.93 4.09
C LYS A 110 -7.38 -18.75 4.97
N ARG A 111 -6.14 -18.26 4.83
CA ARG A 111 -5.62 -17.14 5.64
C ARG A 111 -5.94 -15.77 5.05
N ALA A 112 -6.20 -15.67 3.74
CA ALA A 112 -6.59 -14.43 3.08
C ALA A 112 -7.89 -13.81 3.65
N TRP A 113 -8.80 -14.64 4.16
CA TRP A 113 -10.04 -14.20 4.81
C TRP A 113 -9.83 -13.53 6.18
N ILE A 114 -8.69 -13.74 6.83
CA ILE A 114 -8.35 -13.09 8.12
C ILE A 114 -8.00 -11.60 7.87
N VAL A 115 -7.35 -11.29 6.74
CA VAL A 115 -6.87 -9.94 6.39
C VAL A 115 -8.02 -9.00 6.03
N GLY A 116 -9.04 -9.48 5.31
CA GLY A 116 -10.14 -8.64 4.84
C GLY A 116 -11.08 -8.10 5.93
N LYS A 117 -11.07 -8.70 7.12
CA LYS A 117 -11.96 -8.30 8.22
C LYS A 117 -11.35 -7.24 9.15
N GLU A 118 -10.03 -7.12 9.20
CA GLU A 118 -9.32 -6.14 10.05
C GLU A 118 -9.00 -4.83 9.32
N HIS A 119 -9.14 -4.77 7.99
CA HIS A 119 -8.60 -3.67 7.17
C HIS A 119 -9.41 -2.37 7.11
N TYR A 120 -10.52 -2.24 7.86
CA TYR A 120 -11.27 -0.97 7.92
C TYR A 120 -11.71 -0.55 9.33
N ASP A 121 -11.22 -1.22 10.39
CA ASP A 121 -11.38 -0.74 11.78
C ASP A 121 -10.20 0.16 12.23
N LEU A 122 -9.25 0.45 11.33
CA LEU A 122 -8.32 1.55 11.53
C LEU A 122 -9.12 2.85 11.44
N GLY A 123 -9.41 3.45 12.60
CA GLY A 123 -10.29 4.59 12.71
C GLY A 123 -9.89 5.78 11.82
N ASN A 124 -10.86 6.66 11.54
CA ASN A 124 -10.63 7.89 10.77
C ASN A 124 -9.59 8.84 11.39
N ASP A 125 -9.16 8.60 12.63
CA ASP A 125 -8.15 9.40 13.32
C ASP A 125 -6.77 9.26 12.67
N LEU A 126 -6.38 8.06 12.25
CA LEU A 126 -5.14 7.84 11.51
C LEU A 126 -5.22 8.50 10.13
N PHE A 127 -6.30 8.20 9.39
CA PHE A 127 -6.47 8.71 8.02
C PHE A 127 -6.56 10.23 7.97
N SER A 128 -7.28 10.87 8.89
CA SER A 128 -7.37 12.34 8.94
C SER A 128 -6.04 13.04 9.23
N ARG A 129 -5.06 12.34 9.82
CA ARG A 129 -3.70 12.87 10.06
C ARG A 129 -2.73 12.56 8.93
N MET A 130 -2.94 11.44 8.23
CA MET A 130 -2.07 10.96 7.15
C MET A 130 -2.43 11.56 5.79
N LEU A 131 -3.73 11.73 5.52
CA LEU A 131 -4.25 12.13 4.22
C LEU A 131 -4.38 13.65 4.08
N ASP A 132 -4.65 14.09 2.86
CA ASP A 132 -4.99 15.48 2.55
C ASP A 132 -6.42 15.84 3.03
N PRO A 133 -6.82 17.13 3.00
CA PRO A 133 -8.15 17.56 3.42
C PRO A 133 -9.34 16.90 2.68
N TYR A 134 -9.15 16.42 1.45
CA TYR A 134 -10.16 15.64 0.71
C TYR A 134 -10.14 14.15 1.05
N MET A 135 -9.34 13.71 2.03
CA MET A 135 -9.25 12.32 2.50
C MET A 135 -8.98 11.34 1.34
N GLN A 136 -8.07 11.70 0.43
CA GLN A 136 -7.76 10.87 -0.74
C GLN A 136 -6.77 9.75 -0.37
N TYR A 137 -7.30 8.57 -0.06
CA TYR A 137 -6.47 7.36 0.07
C TYR A 137 -6.25 6.69 -1.29
N SER A 138 -5.62 7.44 -2.20
CA SER A 138 -5.28 7.00 -3.56
C SER A 138 -4.12 7.85 -4.09
N CYS A 139 -3.53 7.43 -5.20
CA CYS A 139 -2.36 8.10 -5.77
C CYS A 139 -2.66 9.58 -6.13
N ALA A 140 -1.76 10.48 -5.74
CA ALA A 140 -1.81 11.90 -6.08
C ALA A 140 -1.10 12.19 -7.42
N TYR A 141 -1.29 13.39 -7.98
CA TYR A 141 -0.67 13.80 -9.24
C TYR A 141 0.32 14.94 -9.03
N TRP A 142 1.62 14.60 -9.11
CA TRP A 142 2.72 15.47 -8.64
C TRP A 142 3.35 16.38 -9.71
N LYS A 143 2.81 16.42 -10.94
CA LYS A 143 3.48 17.07 -12.07
C LYS A 143 3.96 18.50 -11.76
N ASP A 144 3.09 19.31 -11.16
CA ASP A 144 3.33 20.73 -10.86
C ASP A 144 3.09 21.03 -9.37
N ALA A 145 3.15 20.01 -8.51
CA ALA A 145 2.83 20.10 -7.08
C ALA A 145 4.04 19.72 -6.20
N ASP A 146 4.22 20.45 -5.11
CA ASP A 146 5.27 20.27 -4.11
C ASP A 146 4.74 19.81 -2.74
N THR A 147 3.42 19.76 -2.57
CA THR A 147 2.74 19.28 -1.34
C THR A 147 1.70 18.21 -1.67
N LEU A 148 1.43 17.33 -0.69
CA LEU A 148 0.40 16.29 -0.83
C LEU A 148 -0.98 16.86 -1.14
N GLU A 149 -1.36 17.95 -0.45
CA GLU A 149 -2.63 18.63 -0.69
C GLU A 149 -2.72 19.15 -2.13
N ALA A 150 -1.70 19.86 -2.62
CA ALA A 150 -1.68 20.36 -3.99
C ALA A 150 -1.72 19.21 -5.01
N ALA A 151 -0.98 18.12 -4.76
CA ALA A 151 -0.94 16.97 -5.64
C ALA A 151 -2.28 16.21 -5.68
N GLN A 152 -3.01 16.14 -4.57
CA GLN A 152 -4.35 15.54 -4.53
C GLN A 152 -5.36 16.43 -5.23
N GLN A 153 -5.35 17.74 -5.00
CA GLN A 153 -6.20 18.68 -5.74
C GLN A 153 -5.93 18.64 -7.25
N ALA A 154 -4.66 18.56 -7.67
CA ALA A 154 -4.28 18.41 -9.06
C ALA A 154 -4.82 17.11 -9.67
N LYS A 155 -4.80 16.00 -8.92
CA LYS A 155 -5.40 14.72 -9.32
C LYS A 155 -6.92 14.79 -9.44
N LEU A 156 -7.61 15.40 -8.47
CA LEU A 156 -9.05 15.61 -8.51
C LEU A 156 -9.46 16.45 -9.72
N LYS A 157 -8.76 17.56 -9.97
CA LYS A 157 -8.93 18.41 -11.16
C LYS A 157 -8.71 17.62 -12.45
N LEU A 158 -7.62 16.86 -12.54
CA LEU A 158 -7.28 16.05 -13.71
C LEU A 158 -8.39 15.04 -14.04
N ILE A 159 -8.96 14.38 -13.03
CA ILE A 159 -10.10 13.48 -13.21
C ILE A 159 -11.28 14.23 -13.81
N CYS A 160 -11.67 15.36 -13.22
CA CYS A 160 -12.82 16.16 -13.68
C CYS A 160 -12.63 16.69 -15.12
N GLU A 161 -11.43 17.17 -15.45
CA GLU A 161 -11.09 17.64 -16.80
C GLU A 161 -11.14 16.51 -17.82
N LYS A 162 -10.66 15.31 -17.48
CA LYS A 162 -10.75 14.13 -18.35
C LYS A 162 -12.18 13.63 -18.54
N LEU A 163 -13.01 13.76 -17.51
CA LEU A 163 -14.44 13.51 -17.61
C LEU A 163 -15.15 14.59 -18.45
N GLN A 164 -14.52 15.72 -18.75
CA GLN A 164 -15.13 16.84 -19.49
C GLN A 164 -16.48 17.22 -18.87
N LEU A 165 -16.50 17.42 -17.55
CA LEU A 165 -17.71 17.75 -16.80
C LEU A 165 -18.29 19.08 -17.28
N GLN A 166 -19.62 19.11 -17.41
CA GLN A 166 -20.39 20.31 -17.72
C GLN A 166 -21.48 20.50 -16.67
N PRO A 167 -21.85 21.74 -16.33
CA PRO A 167 -22.93 22.00 -15.38
C PRO A 167 -24.22 21.25 -15.75
N GLY A 168 -24.87 20.66 -14.75
CA GLY A 168 -26.11 19.90 -14.92
C GLY A 168 -25.95 18.41 -15.26
N MET A 169 -24.72 17.93 -15.52
CA MET A 169 -24.48 16.49 -15.68
C MET A 169 -24.69 15.72 -14.36
N ARG A 170 -25.13 14.46 -14.47
CA ARG A 170 -25.12 13.47 -13.38
C ARG A 170 -23.89 12.59 -13.48
N VAL A 171 -23.15 12.47 -12.37
CA VAL A 171 -21.91 11.69 -12.29
C VAL A 171 -22.05 10.58 -11.25
N LEU A 172 -21.65 9.37 -11.60
CA LEU A 172 -21.53 8.25 -10.67
C LEU A 172 -20.06 8.09 -10.21
N ASP A 173 -19.82 8.07 -8.90
CA ASP A 173 -18.53 7.84 -8.24
C ASP A 173 -18.55 6.46 -7.54
N ILE A 174 -18.07 5.43 -8.24
CA ILE A 174 -18.05 4.03 -7.76
C ILE A 174 -16.85 3.83 -6.82
N GLY A 175 -17.12 3.53 -5.56
CA GLY A 175 -16.10 3.47 -4.52
C GLY A 175 -15.73 4.86 -4.00
N CYS A 176 -16.74 5.69 -3.68
CA CYS A 176 -16.57 7.11 -3.38
C CYS A 176 -15.75 7.42 -2.11
N GLY A 177 -15.42 6.39 -1.31
CA GLY A 177 -14.68 6.52 -0.06
C GLY A 177 -15.32 7.55 0.88
N TRP A 178 -14.51 8.43 1.46
CA TRP A 178 -14.97 9.53 2.32
C TRP A 178 -15.59 10.72 1.56
N GLY A 179 -15.93 10.57 0.27
CA GLY A 179 -16.65 11.57 -0.52
C GLY A 179 -15.80 12.73 -1.05
N GLY A 180 -14.47 12.64 -0.98
CA GLY A 180 -13.59 13.75 -1.40
C GLY A 180 -13.71 14.13 -2.88
N LEU A 181 -13.77 13.14 -3.77
CA LEU A 181 -13.96 13.38 -5.21
C LEU A 181 -15.37 13.88 -5.50
N SER A 182 -16.38 13.28 -4.87
CA SER A 182 -17.78 13.71 -4.96
C SER A 182 -17.95 15.18 -4.55
N GLN A 183 -17.38 15.58 -3.40
CA GLN A 183 -17.36 16.98 -2.93
C GLN A 183 -16.69 17.91 -3.95
N TYR A 184 -15.52 17.51 -4.46
CA TYR A 184 -14.75 18.32 -5.40
C TYR A 184 -15.51 18.57 -6.71
N MET A 185 -16.09 17.51 -7.29
CA MET A 185 -16.87 17.60 -8.54
C MET A 185 -18.08 18.52 -8.36
N ALA A 186 -18.89 18.29 -7.34
CA ALA A 186 -20.10 19.08 -7.09
C ALA A 186 -19.77 20.57 -6.83
N THR A 187 -18.71 20.84 -6.06
CA THR A 187 -18.30 22.21 -5.71
C THR A 187 -17.77 22.99 -6.91
N HIS A 188 -16.96 22.37 -7.77
CA HIS A 188 -16.20 23.08 -8.79
C HIS A 188 -16.82 23.02 -10.20
N TYR A 189 -17.66 22.03 -10.49
CA TYR A 189 -18.16 21.78 -11.85
C TYR A 189 -19.68 21.88 -11.99
N GLY A 190 -20.41 22.09 -10.89
CA GLY A 190 -21.87 22.26 -10.92
C GLY A 190 -22.62 21.02 -11.43
N VAL A 191 -22.09 19.83 -11.09
CA VAL A 191 -22.68 18.52 -11.43
C VAL A 191 -23.39 17.93 -10.22
N SER A 192 -24.40 17.08 -10.48
CA SER A 192 -24.99 16.21 -9.45
C SER A 192 -24.17 14.93 -9.35
N VAL A 193 -23.84 14.48 -8.14
CA VAL A 193 -23.01 13.29 -7.93
C VAL A 193 -23.77 12.24 -7.14
N VAL A 194 -23.74 10.99 -7.63
CA VAL A 194 -24.12 9.81 -6.85
C VAL A 194 -22.83 9.05 -6.50
N GLY A 195 -22.47 9.02 -5.22
CA GLY A 195 -21.36 8.21 -4.73
C GLY A 195 -21.86 6.89 -4.17
N VAL A 196 -21.13 5.80 -4.42
CA VAL A 196 -21.45 4.47 -3.85
C VAL A 196 -20.27 3.94 -3.05
N THR A 197 -20.55 3.45 -1.85
CA THR A 197 -19.58 2.77 -0.98
C THR A 197 -20.21 1.57 -0.28
N ILE A 198 -19.38 0.62 0.15
CA ILE A 198 -19.79 -0.53 0.98
C ILE A 198 -19.48 -0.32 2.47
N SER A 199 -18.84 0.79 2.85
CA SER A 199 -18.50 1.13 4.24
C SER A 199 -19.49 2.16 4.80
N ALA A 200 -20.21 1.76 5.85
CA ALA A 200 -21.15 2.64 6.55
C ALA A 200 -20.45 3.84 7.21
N GLU A 201 -19.20 3.67 7.66
CA GLU A 201 -18.41 4.75 8.25
C GLU A 201 -18.02 5.79 7.19
N GLN A 202 -17.54 5.32 6.04
CA GLN A 202 -17.24 6.19 4.90
C GLN A 202 -18.49 6.91 4.40
N GLN A 203 -19.64 6.21 4.30
CA GLN A 203 -20.91 6.82 3.92
C GLN A 203 -21.26 7.98 4.84
N LYS A 204 -21.25 7.76 6.16
CA LYS A 204 -21.61 8.79 7.15
C LYS A 204 -20.72 10.03 7.01
N MET A 205 -19.41 9.84 6.87
CA MET A 205 -18.47 10.95 6.68
C MET A 205 -18.65 11.65 5.35
N ALA A 206 -18.88 10.91 4.26
CA ALA A 206 -19.09 11.47 2.93
C ALA A 206 -20.37 12.33 2.89
N GLN A 207 -21.44 11.89 3.56
CA GLN A 207 -22.68 12.65 3.71
C GLN A 207 -22.45 13.96 4.46
N THR A 208 -21.77 13.93 5.61
CA THR A 208 -21.41 15.15 6.36
C THR A 208 -20.50 16.08 5.53
N ARG A 209 -19.53 15.53 4.81
CA ARG A 209 -18.61 16.29 3.96
C ARG A 209 -19.32 17.02 2.82
N CYS A 210 -20.36 16.41 2.26
CA CYS A 210 -21.09 16.94 1.11
C CYS A 210 -22.41 17.63 1.49
N GLU A 211 -22.62 17.94 2.77
CA GLU A 211 -23.83 18.63 3.23
C GLU A 211 -24.01 19.97 2.50
N GLY A 212 -25.20 20.19 1.94
CA GLY A 212 -25.52 21.38 1.15
C GLY A 212 -25.10 21.33 -0.33
N LEU A 213 -24.48 20.23 -0.79
CA LEU A 213 -24.17 19.99 -2.20
C LEU A 213 -25.19 19.05 -2.85
N ASP A 214 -25.25 19.04 -4.19
CA ASP A 214 -26.04 18.07 -4.97
C ASP A 214 -25.30 16.73 -5.04
N VAL A 215 -25.19 16.07 -3.90
CA VAL A 215 -24.47 14.79 -3.73
C VAL A 215 -25.33 13.81 -2.93
N SER A 216 -25.54 12.61 -3.49
CA SER A 216 -26.18 11.49 -2.82
C SER A 216 -25.17 10.37 -2.58
N ILE A 217 -25.04 9.88 -1.35
CA ILE A 217 -24.12 8.77 -1.02
C ILE A 217 -24.92 7.52 -0.65
N LEU A 218 -24.80 6.49 -1.48
CA LEU A 218 -25.48 5.20 -1.36
C LEU A 218 -24.56 4.19 -0.65
N LEU A 219 -25.15 3.44 0.28
CA LEU A 219 -24.51 2.29 0.92
C LEU A 219 -25.08 1.03 0.30
N GLU A 220 -24.47 0.62 -0.80
CA GLU A 220 -24.90 -0.55 -1.56
C GLU A 220 -23.74 -1.12 -2.38
N ASP A 221 -23.97 -2.30 -2.95
CA ASP A 221 -23.06 -2.85 -3.94
C ASP A 221 -23.30 -2.18 -5.29
N TYR A 222 -22.23 -1.67 -5.91
CA TYR A 222 -22.34 -1.02 -7.22
C TYR A 222 -22.92 -1.93 -8.30
N ARG A 223 -22.83 -3.26 -8.13
CA ARG A 223 -23.35 -4.25 -9.09
C ARG A 223 -24.87 -4.29 -9.15
N ASP A 224 -25.55 -3.74 -8.14
CA ASP A 224 -27.00 -3.65 -8.08
C ASP A 224 -27.54 -2.33 -8.65
N LEU A 225 -26.67 -1.39 -9.02
CA LEU A 225 -27.06 -0.13 -9.64
C LEU A 225 -27.72 -0.35 -11.01
N ASN A 226 -28.92 0.21 -11.18
CA ASN A 226 -29.67 0.19 -12.42
C ASN A 226 -30.17 1.59 -12.78
N ASP A 227 -29.23 2.49 -13.08
CA ASP A 227 -29.48 3.87 -13.49
C ASP A 227 -28.52 4.25 -14.65
N GLN A 228 -28.70 5.45 -15.22
CA GLN A 228 -27.86 6.01 -16.28
C GLN A 228 -27.30 7.36 -15.83
N PHE A 229 -26.02 7.57 -16.13
CA PHE A 229 -25.27 8.77 -15.75
C PHE A 229 -24.55 9.32 -16.98
N ASP A 230 -24.36 10.64 -17.03
CA ASP A 230 -23.59 11.26 -18.09
C ASP A 230 -22.12 10.84 -18.01
N ARG A 231 -21.61 10.65 -16.79
CA ARG A 231 -20.23 10.21 -16.51
C ARG A 231 -20.19 9.21 -15.37
N ILE A 232 -19.23 8.29 -15.44
CA ILE A 232 -18.92 7.34 -14.38
C ILE A 232 -17.42 7.45 -14.09
N VAL A 233 -17.06 7.50 -12.82
CA VAL A 233 -15.68 7.48 -12.34
C VAL A 233 -15.54 6.42 -11.26
N SER A 234 -14.37 5.81 -11.21
CA SER A 234 -14.04 4.77 -10.23
C SER A 234 -12.54 4.84 -9.92
N VAL A 235 -12.21 4.95 -8.63
CA VAL A 235 -10.83 5.16 -8.17
C VAL A 235 -10.49 4.17 -7.07
N GLY A 236 -9.59 3.23 -7.32
CA GLY A 236 -9.03 2.33 -6.31
C GLY A 236 -9.98 1.24 -5.80
N MET A 237 -10.88 0.75 -6.65
CA MET A 237 -11.84 -0.32 -6.31
C MET A 237 -11.72 -1.59 -7.15
N PHE A 238 -10.88 -1.60 -8.19
CA PHE A 238 -10.78 -2.73 -9.12
C PHE A 238 -9.72 -3.76 -8.69
N GLU A 239 -8.74 -3.32 -7.89
CA GLU A 239 -7.62 -4.09 -7.34
C GLU A 239 -8.06 -5.31 -6.51
#